data_AF-A0A947Z796-F1
#
_entry.id   AF-A0A947Z796-F1
#
_cell.length_a   1.000
_cell.length_b   1.000
_cell.length_c   1.000
_cell.angle_alpha   90.00
_cell.angle_beta   90.00
_cell.angle_gamma   90.00
#
_symmetry.space_group_name_H-M   'P 1'
#
loop_
_entity.id
_entity.type
_entity.pdbx_description
1 polymer ?
#
loop_
_entity_poly.entity_id
_entity_poly.type
_entity_poly.pdbx_seq_one_letter_code
_entity_poly.pdbx_strand_id
1 'polypeptide(L)'
;MNEQNLRNHFDKIGKAVNSILDSTCDIIIELRSSPEAAAEPESAATDGRISPRQVKLLRKICSERNWDWEEFSAKVKQRFNRTIVYLSKKQASDLIGELLEKGGSHGTGTH
;
A
#
# COMPACT_ATOMS: atom_id res chain seq x y z
N MET A 1 -33.00 19.78 44.43
CA MET A 1 -33.12 19.59 42.97
C MET A 1 -34.30 18.64 42.75
N ASN A 2 -35.34 19.05 42.02
CA ASN A 2 -36.58 18.26 41.93
C ASN A 2 -36.46 17.14 40.88
N GLU A 3 -37.21 16.04 41.03
CA GLU A 3 -37.08 14.82 40.22
C GLU A 3 -37.17 15.11 38.70
N GLN A 4 -38.01 16.05 38.31
CA GLN A 4 -38.15 16.53 36.93
C GLN A 4 -36.82 17.06 36.35
N ASN A 5 -36.02 17.77 37.15
CA ASN A 5 -34.74 18.33 36.72
C ASN A 5 -33.67 17.24 36.57
N LEU A 6 -33.70 16.19 37.39
CA LEU A 6 -32.81 15.04 37.26
C LEU A 6 -33.11 14.25 36.00
N ARG A 7 -34.39 13.96 35.73
CA ARG A 7 -34.83 13.29 34.50
C ARG A 7 -34.43 14.08 33.25
N ASN A 8 -34.63 15.40 33.25
CA ASN A 8 -34.19 16.27 32.16
C ASN A 8 -32.67 16.30 32.01
N HIS A 9 -31.91 16.14 33.10
CA HIS A 9 -30.45 16.10 33.05
C HIS A 9 -29.96 14.78 32.43
N PHE A 10 -30.52 13.64 32.85
CA PHE A 10 -30.20 12.33 32.27
C PHE A 10 -30.60 12.24 30.80
N ASP A 11 -31.71 12.84 30.40
CA ASP A 11 -32.14 12.88 29.00
C ASP A 11 -31.18 13.72 28.12
N LYS A 12 -30.67 14.84 28.65
CA LYS A 12 -29.62 15.62 27.99
C LYS A 12 -28.31 14.86 27.88
N ILE A 13 -27.92 14.13 28.92
CA ILE A 13 -26.73 13.27 28.89
C ILE A 13 -26.90 12.17 27.85
N GLY A 14 -28.05 11.49 27.82
CA GLY A 14 -28.34 10.45 26.83
C GLY A 14 -28.26 10.96 25.39
N LYS A 15 -28.81 12.15 25.13
CA LYS A 15 -28.71 12.81 23.81
C LYS A 15 -27.28 13.17 23.45
N ALA A 16 -26.49 13.67 24.40
CA ALA A 16 -25.08 13.98 24.18
C ALA A 16 -24.26 12.72 23.89
N VAL A 17 -24.50 11.62 24.61
CA VAL A 17 -23.83 10.34 24.39
C VAL A 17 -24.17 9.77 23.00
N ASN A 18 -25.43 9.79 22.60
CA ASN A 18 -25.82 9.37 21.24
C ASN A 18 -25.13 10.22 20.17
N SER A 19 -25.09 11.54 20.34
CA SER A 19 -24.41 12.43 19.38
C SER A 19 -22.91 12.13 19.27
N ILE A 20 -22.24 11.78 20.38
CA ILE A 20 -20.81 11.41 20.36
C ILE A 20 -20.62 10.07 19.63
N LEU A 21 -21.51 9.11 19.86
CA LEU A 21 -21.48 7.81 19.18
C LEU A 21 -21.67 7.97 17.67
N ASP A 22 -22.64 8.77 17.24
CA ASP A 22 -22.89 9.05 15.82
C ASP A 22 -21.66 9.70 15.16
N SER A 23 -21.08 10.74 15.77
CA SER A 23 -19.85 11.36 15.26
C SER A 23 -18.65 10.40 15.23
N THR A 24 -18.54 9.50 16.20
CA THR A 24 -17.46 8.50 16.22
C THR A 24 -17.64 7.48 15.09
N CYS A 25 -18.87 7.05 14.83
CA CYS A 25 -19.19 6.17 13.70
C CYS A 25 -18.88 6.84 12.36
N ASP A 26 -19.22 8.12 12.19
CA ASP A 26 -18.91 8.89 10.98
C ASP A 26 -17.40 8.99 10.75
N ILE A 27 -16.61 9.28 11.80
CA ILE A 27 -15.14 9.30 11.72
C ILE A 27 -14.58 7.92 11.32
N ILE A 28 -15.12 6.83 11.87
CA ILE A 28 -14.67 5.47 11.51
C ILE A 28 -15.00 5.15 10.04
N ILE A 29 -16.17 5.58 9.56
CA ILE A 29 -16.58 5.41 8.16
C ILE A 29 -15.69 6.26 7.25
N GLU A 30 -15.41 7.52 7.59
CA GLU A 30 -14.48 8.38 6.87
C GLU A 30 -13.07 7.78 6.83
N LEU A 31 -12.56 7.26 7.96
CA LEU A 31 -11.24 6.60 8.01
C LEU A 31 -11.20 5.29 7.18
N ARG A 32 -12.32 4.56 7.07
CA ARG A 32 -12.41 3.36 6.23
C ARG A 32 -12.64 3.66 4.75
N SER A 33 -13.29 4.77 4.44
CA SER A 33 -13.66 5.17 3.06
C SER A 33 -12.66 6.13 2.44
N SER A 34 -11.81 6.77 3.25
CA SER A 34 -10.58 7.39 2.78
C SER A 34 -9.76 6.25 2.18
N PRO A 35 -9.60 6.17 0.83
CA PRO A 35 -8.64 5.25 0.28
C PRO A 35 -7.34 5.64 0.96
N GLU A 36 -6.58 4.66 1.46
CA GLU A 36 -5.19 4.88 1.83
C GLU A 36 -4.57 5.73 0.71
N ALA A 37 -4.48 7.04 0.93
CA ALA A 37 -3.38 7.83 0.44
C ALA A 37 -2.22 7.12 1.12
N ALA A 38 -1.70 6.12 0.42
CA ALA A 38 -0.58 5.32 0.84
C ALA A 38 0.41 6.34 1.36
N ALA A 39 0.52 6.40 2.69
CA ALA A 39 1.51 7.23 3.31
C ALA A 39 2.81 6.60 2.82
N GLU A 40 3.37 7.16 1.74
CA GLU A 40 4.79 6.98 1.44
C GLU A 40 5.44 7.33 2.78
N PRO A 41 6.08 6.38 3.47
CA PRO A 41 6.82 6.77 4.66
C PRO A 41 7.82 7.80 4.15
N GLU A 42 7.74 9.01 4.69
CA GLU A 42 8.80 10.02 4.61
C GLU A 42 10.03 9.47 5.34
N SER A 43 10.64 8.40 4.80
CA SER A 43 11.96 7.98 5.20
C SER A 43 12.91 8.81 4.35
N ALA A 44 13.43 9.85 4.98
CA ALA A 44 14.71 10.46 4.67
C ALA A 44 15.70 9.42 4.13
N ALA A 45 15.86 9.39 2.81
CA ALA A 45 17.03 8.90 2.08
C ALA A 45 16.75 9.06 0.58
N THR A 46 17.21 10.17 0.01
CA THR A 46 17.39 10.34 -1.44
C THR A 46 18.34 9.30 -2.06
N ASP A 47 18.85 8.35 -1.27
CA ASP A 47 19.72 7.25 -1.66
C ASP A 47 18.99 5.91 -1.93
N GLY A 48 17.65 5.91 -1.89
CA GLY A 48 16.86 4.67 -1.85
C GLY A 48 15.87 4.42 -2.99
N ARG A 49 15.77 5.27 -4.01
CA ARG A 49 14.73 5.14 -5.06
C ARG A 49 15.27 4.48 -6.33
N ILE A 50 14.59 3.43 -6.78
CA ILE A 50 14.85 2.74 -8.06
C ILE A 50 14.82 3.75 -9.21
N SER A 51 15.71 3.59 -10.19
CA SER A 51 15.71 4.49 -11.35
C SER A 51 14.48 4.25 -12.25
N PRO A 52 13.95 5.28 -12.93
CA PRO A 52 12.86 5.12 -13.88
C PRO A 52 13.17 4.10 -14.99
N ARG A 53 14.44 3.98 -15.38
CA ARG A 53 14.89 2.99 -16.37
C ARG A 53 14.73 1.56 -15.85
N GLN A 54 15.09 1.30 -14.59
CA GLN A 54 14.92 -0.01 -13.97
C GLN A 54 13.44 -0.38 -13.80
N VAL A 55 12.56 0.57 -13.45
CA VAL A 55 11.11 0.33 -13.40
C VAL A 55 10.57 -0.05 -14.78
N LYS A 56 10.96 0.67 -15.84
CA LYS A 56 10.58 0.34 -17.22
C LYS A 56 11.04 -1.07 -17.61
N LEU A 57 12.25 -1.45 -17.23
CA LEU A 57 12.79 -2.77 -17.53
C LEU A 57 12.03 -3.88 -16.78
N LEU A 58 11.71 -3.67 -15.50
CA LEU A 58 10.88 -4.62 -14.73
C LEU A 58 9.48 -4.76 -15.32
N ARG A 59 8.85 -3.66 -15.74
CA ARG A 59 7.54 -3.71 -16.44
C ARG A 59 7.64 -4.45 -17.77
N LYS A 60 8.72 -4.24 -18.52
CA LYS A 60 8.98 -4.97 -19.77
C LYS A 60 9.11 -6.48 -19.51
N ILE A 61 9.89 -6.88 -18.51
CA ILE A 61 10.04 -8.28 -18.11
C ILE A 61 8.70 -8.89 -17.70
N CYS A 62 7.87 -8.17 -16.94
CA CYS A 62 6.54 -8.66 -16.55
C CYS A 62 5.65 -8.85 -17.78
N SER A 63 5.65 -7.89 -18.71
CA SER A 63 4.90 -7.99 -19.97
C SER A 63 5.37 -9.18 -20.82
N GLU A 64 6.68 -9.36 -21.00
CA GLU A 64 7.27 -10.46 -21.77
C GLU A 64 6.96 -11.84 -21.15
N ARG A 65 6.81 -11.91 -19.83
CA ARG A 65 6.47 -13.13 -19.10
C ARG A 65 4.97 -13.29 -18.84
N ASN A 66 4.14 -12.37 -19.34
CA ASN A 66 2.70 -12.30 -19.10
C ASN A 66 2.33 -12.35 -17.60
N TRP A 67 3.13 -11.68 -16.77
CA TRP A 67 2.89 -11.55 -15.34
C TRP A 67 2.04 -10.33 -15.05
N ASP A 68 1.08 -10.48 -14.14
CA ASP A 68 0.36 -9.34 -13.57
C ASP A 68 1.31 -8.46 -12.77
N TRP A 69 1.27 -7.16 -13.03
CA TRP A 69 2.19 -6.20 -12.41
C TRP A 69 1.92 -6.03 -10.92
N GLU A 70 0.67 -6.05 -10.49
CA GLU A 70 0.31 -5.88 -9.08
C GLU A 70 0.68 -7.11 -8.27
N GLU A 71 0.43 -8.32 -8.79
CA GLU A 71 0.89 -9.55 -8.16
C GLU A 71 2.42 -9.63 -8.07
N PHE A 72 3.12 -9.23 -9.13
CA PHE A 72 4.58 -9.16 -9.13
C PHE A 72 5.09 -8.15 -8.09
N SER A 73 4.51 -6.95 -8.07
CA SER A 73 4.82 -5.89 -7.11
C SER A 73 4.58 -6.35 -5.66
N ALA A 74 3.51 -7.10 -5.41
CA ALA A 74 3.20 -7.67 -4.10
C ALA A 74 4.23 -8.73 -3.66
N LYS A 75 4.65 -9.62 -4.56
CA LYS A 75 5.70 -10.62 -4.30
C LYS A 75 7.05 -9.94 -4.00
N VAL A 76 7.38 -8.88 -4.73
CA VAL A 76 8.57 -8.06 -4.47
C VAL A 76 8.46 -7.36 -3.12
N LYS A 77 7.28 -6.82 -2.77
CA LYS A 77 7.03 -6.21 -1.46
C LYS A 77 7.20 -7.20 -0.32
N GLN A 78 6.74 -8.43 -0.46
CA GLN A 78 6.96 -9.50 0.53
C GLN A 78 8.44 -9.85 0.67
N ARG A 79 9.18 -9.95 -0.45
CA ARG A 79 10.62 -10.32 -0.44
C ARG A 79 11.49 -9.25 0.21
N PHE A 80 11.28 -7.98 -0.14
CA PHE A 80 12.14 -6.87 0.31
C PHE A 80 11.55 -6.05 1.46
N ASN A 81 10.38 -6.47 1.97
CA ASN A 81 9.56 -5.76 2.95
C ASN A 81 9.32 -4.28 2.58
N ARG A 82 9.23 -3.97 1.28
CA ARG A 82 9.05 -2.61 0.75
C ARG A 82 8.51 -2.61 -0.66
N THR A 83 7.76 -1.56 -1.03
CA THR A 83 7.22 -1.43 -2.39
C THR A 83 8.33 -1.31 -3.43
N ILE A 84 8.09 -1.84 -4.63
CA ILE A 84 9.07 -1.89 -5.73
C ILE A 84 9.69 -0.53 -6.08
N VAL A 85 8.93 0.56 -5.93
CA VAL A 85 9.35 1.93 -6.19
C VAL A 85 10.32 2.50 -5.15
N TYR A 86 10.46 1.85 -3.99
CA TYR A 86 11.40 2.22 -2.92
C TYR A 86 12.54 1.20 -2.75
N LEU A 87 12.70 0.30 -3.73
CA LEU A 87 13.92 -0.50 -3.81
C LEU A 87 15.11 0.42 -4.09
N SER A 88 16.25 0.14 -3.46
CA SER A 88 17.49 0.81 -3.83
C SER A 88 17.90 0.44 -5.26
N LYS A 89 18.71 1.27 -5.91
CA LYS A 89 19.24 0.99 -7.25
C LYS A 89 19.95 -0.37 -7.31
N LYS A 90 20.66 -0.76 -6.25
CA LYS A 90 21.35 -2.05 -6.15
C LYS A 90 20.34 -3.20 -6.09
N GLN A 91 19.38 -3.14 -5.17
CA GLN A 91 18.33 -4.17 -5.03
C GLN A 91 17.55 -4.36 -6.34
N ALA A 92 17.26 -3.25 -7.03
CA ALA A 92 16.59 -3.30 -8.32
C ALA A 92 17.45 -3.94 -9.41
N SER A 93 18.74 -3.61 -9.49
CA SER A 93 19.67 -4.24 -10.45
C SER A 93 19.84 -5.73 -10.18
N ASP A 94 19.99 -6.13 -8.92
CA ASP A 94 20.11 -7.53 -8.52
C ASP A 94 18.84 -8.31 -8.91
N LEU A 95 17.65 -7.76 -8.60
CA LEU A 95 16.36 -8.35 -9.00
C LEU A 95 16.23 -8.48 -10.53
N ILE A 96 16.61 -7.44 -11.27
CA ILE A 96 16.60 -7.48 -12.74
C ILE A 96 17.56 -8.56 -13.26
N GLY A 97 18.77 -8.65 -12.71
CA GLY A 97 19.75 -9.68 -13.05
C GLY A 97 19.18 -11.08 -12.86
N GLU A 98 18.62 -11.36 -11.69
CA GLU A 98 17.97 -12.66 -11.40
C GLU A 98 16.84 -12.98 -12.37
N LEU A 99 16.02 -11.99 -12.73
CA LEU A 99 14.89 -12.17 -13.64
C LEU A 99 15.32 -12.32 -15.11
N LEU A 100 16.44 -11.74 -15.51
CA LEU A 100 16.99 -11.92 -16.85
C LEU A 100 17.76 -13.24 -16.97
N GLU A 101 18.51 -13.64 -15.94
CA GLU A 101 19.24 -14.92 -15.91
C GLU A 101 18.28 -16.11 -15.87
N LYS A 102 17.21 -16.03 -15.06
CA LYS A 102 16.11 -17.02 -15.10
C LYS A 102 15.22 -16.88 -16.35
N GLY A 103 15.53 -15.96 -17.27
CA GLY A 103 14.83 -15.74 -18.54
C GLY A 103 15.60 -16.25 -19.75
N GLY A 104 16.87 -16.61 -19.58
CA GLY A 104 17.75 -17.10 -20.64
C GLY A 104 17.64 -18.60 -20.95
N SER A 105 16.51 -19.24 -20.67
CA SER A 105 16.30 -20.66 -21.03
C SER A 105 14.90 -20.89 -21.54
N HIS A 106 14.59 -20.32 -22.70
CA HIS A 106 13.65 -20.88 -23.68
C HIS A 106 13.96 -20.24 -25.06
N GLY A 107 15.14 -20.57 -25.57
CA GLY A 107 15.35 -20.63 -27.02
C GLY A 107 14.71 -21.92 -27.51
N THR A 108 13.41 -21.88 -27.76
CA THR A 108 12.73 -22.88 -28.59
C THR A 108 13.10 -22.62 -30.05
N GLY A 109 13.60 -23.67 -30.71
CA GLY A 109 13.71 -23.76 -32.17
C GLY A 109 15.15 -23.62 -32.68
N THR A 110 15.65 -24.47 -33.56
CA THR A 110 15.04 -25.49 -34.41
C THR A 110 16.18 -26.25 -35.08
N HIS A 111 16.03 -27.57 -35.24
CA HIS A 111 16.70 -28.43 -36.22
C HIS A 111 18.25 -28.50 -36.23
#